data_AF-A0A382DYB8-F1
#
_entry.id   AF-A0A382DYB8-F1
#
_cell.length_a   1.000
_cell.length_b   1.000
_cell.length_c   1.000
_cell.angle_alpha   90.00
_cell.angle_beta   90.00
_cell.angle_gamma   90.00
#
_symmetry.space_group_name_H-M   'P 1'
#
loop_
_entity.id
_entity.type
_entity.pdbx_description
1 polymer ?
#
loop_
_entity_poly.entity_id
_entity_poly.type
_entity_poly.pdbx_seq_one_letter_code
_entity_poly.pdbx_strand_id
1 'polypeptide(L)'
;MIRFKRFLTEGGLTTTELAKIFATTGELRVTALADKIWGGESLQLTTGKKKKIKVISYGTEDNVWEYYADVPADKKKFLNAFEKSIQVDDWKKKYKLVIEKPTMKLRDLEKTEDFGGKAGAGPTGAEWESLITHQVNKEIGNELSDEDAKKIASKHYPTYEKSAKAIAKNFIKEFGKGKMVQYGAKASKSNLSKLWTDHGGKNGTPKTDMYTKKYNISLKKSGGSQLASGTKEETISTFYAALEYIGEDKSSKPEIAGLMANIEKGFKKVALDYTKGDLDKLAAGEKVKGKKKSGLTGKDAKEFKKFTQTEKFHKKFNKELDAVLKLGENKKFVEWYCFEAMSGLKKFNAGARQSVASVCVTFDPAKWTISKINVTDSGEASGLSGGTPSVSSDLKAKAKKIKIYSAFKSSGGKPYSTLRLSGDNYIKDEETLVGCTLNSIIRDEILLDEDVKSLGLNLTEEIVALDEFALIKSLYGKLKNVGKDVQKWVGNLFKRIFEKVSQAMEKIKKLGKELFEGLFQFLGITITKVQTTLPSELADFVNK
;
A
#
# COMPACT_ATOMS: atom_id res chain seq x y z
N MET A 1 0.10 -31.82 0.31
CA MET A 1 -0.10 -31.20 -1.03
C MET A 1 -1.54 -30.70 -1.28
N ILE A 2 -2.60 -31.44 -0.89
CA ILE A 2 -4.01 -31.07 -1.14
C ILE A 2 -4.47 -29.81 -0.37
N ARG A 3 -4.04 -29.61 0.88
CA ARG A 3 -4.44 -28.44 1.70
C ARG A 3 -3.82 -27.12 1.25
N PHE A 4 -2.70 -27.15 0.54
CA PHE A 4 -2.00 -25.95 0.04
C PHE A 4 -2.59 -25.44 -1.29
N LYS A 5 -3.28 -26.30 -2.06
CA LYS A 5 -3.98 -25.93 -3.31
C LYS A 5 -5.09 -24.89 -3.09
N ARG A 6 -5.62 -24.82 -1.86
CA ARG A 6 -6.71 -23.92 -1.44
C ARG A 6 -6.26 -22.49 -1.15
N PHE A 7 -4.95 -22.28 -0.92
CA PHE A 7 -4.33 -20.96 -0.79
C PHE A 7 -4.08 -20.27 -2.15
N LEU A 8 -4.26 -20.98 -3.27
CA LEU A 8 -3.75 -20.59 -4.60
C LEU A 8 -4.82 -20.09 -5.57
N THR A 9 -5.99 -19.74 -5.07
CA THR A 9 -7.08 -19.15 -5.88
C THR A 9 -7.46 -17.83 -5.23
N GLU A 10 -7.16 -16.70 -5.87
CA GLU A 10 -7.91 -15.47 -5.62
C GLU A 10 -9.38 -15.77 -6.00
N GLY A 11 -10.20 -16.02 -5.00
CA GLY A 11 -11.61 -16.39 -5.19
C GLY A 11 -12.46 -15.17 -5.54
N GLY A 12 -13.52 -15.39 -6.31
CA GLY A 12 -14.62 -14.42 -6.40
C GLY A 12 -15.34 -14.24 -5.06
N LEU A 13 -16.40 -13.43 -5.06
CA LEU A 13 -17.11 -12.98 -3.86
C LEU A 13 -17.43 -14.10 -2.85
N THR A 14 -17.16 -13.83 -1.56
CA THR A 14 -17.44 -14.78 -0.46
C THR A 14 -18.36 -14.19 0.61
N THR A 15 -19.04 -15.06 1.38
CA THR A 15 -19.88 -14.65 2.52
C THR A 15 -19.09 -13.84 3.57
N THR A 16 -17.83 -14.22 3.83
CA THR A 16 -16.94 -13.46 4.71
C THR A 16 -16.66 -12.06 4.20
N GLU A 17 -16.56 -11.88 2.88
CA GLU A 17 -16.33 -10.57 2.26
C GLU A 17 -17.56 -9.68 2.25
N LEU A 18 -18.75 -10.26 2.19
CA LEU A 18 -20.02 -9.55 2.33
C LEU A 18 -20.28 -9.07 3.77
N ALA A 19 -19.65 -9.71 4.76
CA ALA A 19 -19.65 -9.27 6.16
C ALA A 19 -18.54 -8.27 6.50
N LYS A 20 -17.58 -8.01 5.59
CA LYS A 20 -16.57 -6.97 5.83
C LYS A 20 -17.25 -5.61 5.95
N ILE A 21 -16.70 -4.75 6.81
CA ILE A 21 -17.16 -3.36 7.12
C ILE A 21 -18.27 -3.26 8.19
N PHE A 22 -18.98 -4.34 8.55
CA PHE A 22 -20.03 -4.30 9.58
C PHE A 22 -19.53 -3.76 10.93
N ALA A 23 -18.42 -4.30 11.43
CA ALA A 23 -17.84 -3.88 12.70
C ALA A 23 -17.43 -2.39 12.73
N THR A 24 -17.32 -1.74 11.57
CA THR A 24 -16.83 -0.37 11.45
C THR A 24 -17.93 0.64 11.16
N THR A 25 -18.96 0.26 10.40
CA THR A 25 -20.02 1.18 9.95
C THR A 25 -21.41 0.80 10.47
N GLY A 26 -21.57 -0.40 11.04
CA GLY A 26 -22.88 -0.99 11.31
C GLY A 26 -23.62 -1.46 10.06
N GLU A 27 -23.08 -1.23 8.86
CA GLU A 27 -23.69 -1.65 7.59
C GLU A 27 -22.98 -2.89 7.02
N LEU A 28 -23.77 -3.81 6.46
CA LEU A 28 -23.28 -5.00 5.79
C LEU A 28 -23.13 -4.72 4.28
N ARG A 29 -22.03 -5.13 3.65
CA ARG A 29 -21.98 -5.14 2.16
C ARG A 29 -23.04 -6.07 1.56
N VAL A 30 -23.50 -7.05 2.34
CA VAL A 30 -24.66 -7.88 1.97
C VAL A 30 -25.92 -7.05 1.71
N THR A 31 -26.04 -5.85 2.30
CA THR A 31 -27.14 -4.91 2.02
C THR A 31 -27.09 -4.44 0.58
N ALA A 32 -25.91 -4.13 0.03
CA ALA A 32 -25.77 -3.76 -1.38
C ALA A 32 -26.13 -4.92 -2.32
N LEU A 33 -25.77 -6.16 -1.95
CA LEU A 33 -26.18 -7.35 -2.69
C LEU A 33 -27.72 -7.52 -2.66
N ALA A 34 -28.32 -7.38 -1.48
CA ALA A 34 -29.77 -7.49 -1.31
C ALA A 34 -30.52 -6.38 -2.07
N ASP A 35 -30.04 -5.14 -2.05
CA ASP A 35 -30.63 -4.05 -2.82
C ASP A 35 -30.71 -4.38 -4.31
N LYS A 36 -29.64 -4.96 -4.88
CA LYS A 36 -29.61 -5.34 -6.29
C LYS A 36 -30.52 -6.52 -6.62
N ILE A 37 -30.53 -7.55 -5.77
CA ILE A 37 -31.37 -8.74 -5.97
C ILE A 37 -32.86 -8.36 -5.94
N TRP A 38 -33.30 -7.68 -4.87
CA TRP A 38 -34.70 -7.30 -4.70
C TRP A 38 -35.11 -6.06 -5.51
N GLY A 39 -34.14 -5.24 -5.94
CA GLY A 39 -34.34 -4.21 -6.96
C GLY A 39 -34.47 -4.79 -8.37
N GLY A 40 -34.24 -6.09 -8.53
CA GLY A 40 -34.39 -6.80 -9.80
C GLY A 40 -33.28 -6.52 -10.81
N GLU A 41 -32.14 -6.02 -10.37
CA GLU A 41 -30.97 -5.74 -11.20
C GLU A 41 -30.30 -7.03 -11.70
N SER A 42 -29.61 -6.94 -12.83
CA SER A 42 -28.74 -8.03 -13.30
C SER A 42 -27.32 -7.84 -12.79
N LEU A 43 -26.77 -8.85 -12.14
CA LEU A 43 -25.41 -8.87 -11.60
C LEU A 43 -24.43 -9.42 -12.64
N GLN A 44 -23.25 -8.80 -12.70
CA GLN A 44 -22.19 -9.21 -13.62
C GLN A 44 -21.43 -10.41 -13.07
N LEU A 45 -21.12 -11.36 -13.94
CA LEU A 45 -20.34 -12.55 -13.64
C LEU A 45 -18.87 -12.31 -13.98
N THR A 46 -17.97 -13.11 -13.40
CA THR A 46 -16.54 -13.10 -13.75
C THR A 46 -16.26 -13.39 -15.23
N THR A 47 -17.24 -13.95 -15.94
CA THR A 47 -17.20 -14.18 -17.39
C THR A 47 -17.67 -12.99 -18.23
N GLY A 48 -18.05 -11.86 -17.61
CA GLY A 48 -18.61 -10.67 -18.27
C GLY A 48 -20.11 -10.77 -18.61
N LYS A 49 -20.72 -11.95 -18.48
CA LYS A 49 -22.18 -12.12 -18.65
C LYS A 49 -22.93 -11.47 -17.49
N LYS A 50 -24.19 -11.05 -17.73
CA LYS A 50 -25.08 -10.54 -16.68
C LYS A 50 -26.21 -11.54 -16.39
N LYS A 51 -26.55 -11.72 -15.10
CA LYS A 51 -27.64 -12.61 -14.67
C LYS A 51 -28.45 -11.96 -13.55
N LYS A 52 -29.77 -12.10 -13.63
CA LYS A 52 -30.69 -11.74 -12.56
C LYS A 52 -30.82 -12.91 -11.59
N ILE A 53 -30.60 -12.64 -10.31
CA ILE A 53 -30.78 -13.63 -9.24
C ILE A 53 -32.25 -13.61 -8.82
N LYS A 54 -32.86 -14.79 -8.74
CA LYS A 54 -34.26 -14.98 -8.35
C LYS A 54 -34.40 -15.57 -6.95
N VAL A 55 -33.49 -16.45 -6.56
CA VAL A 55 -33.53 -17.13 -5.25
C VAL A 55 -32.12 -17.27 -4.72
N ILE A 56 -31.96 -16.94 -3.44
CA ILE A 56 -30.75 -17.21 -2.65
C ILE A 56 -31.12 -18.02 -1.42
N SER A 57 -30.16 -18.77 -0.90
CA SER A 57 -30.31 -19.46 0.38
C SER A 57 -29.22 -19.04 1.36
N TYR A 58 -29.57 -18.93 2.64
CA TYR A 58 -28.64 -18.58 3.70
C TYR A 58 -28.96 -19.34 4.99
N GLY A 59 -27.93 -19.96 5.57
CA GLY A 59 -28.09 -20.73 6.80
C GLY A 59 -26.93 -21.68 7.07
N THR A 60 -27.10 -22.50 8.10
CA THR A 60 -26.18 -23.60 8.44
C THR A 60 -26.55 -24.87 7.67
N GLU A 61 -25.68 -25.87 7.65
CA GLU A 61 -25.96 -27.14 6.95
C GLU A 61 -27.29 -27.77 7.40
N ASP A 62 -27.62 -27.67 8.70
CA ASP A 62 -28.85 -28.23 9.26
C ASP A 62 -30.06 -27.26 9.25
N ASN A 63 -29.89 -26.01 8.84
CA ASN A 63 -30.95 -25.00 8.91
C ASN A 63 -30.73 -23.90 7.86
N VAL A 64 -31.17 -24.18 6.63
CA VAL A 64 -31.07 -23.31 5.46
C VAL A 64 -32.41 -22.65 5.17
N TRP A 65 -32.40 -21.33 4.98
CA TRP A 65 -33.57 -20.56 4.59
C TRP A 65 -33.43 -20.09 3.14
N GLU A 66 -34.48 -20.24 2.35
CA GLU A 66 -34.57 -19.66 1.01
C GLU A 66 -35.24 -18.28 1.05
N TYR A 67 -34.76 -17.39 0.18
CA TYR A 67 -35.25 -16.02 0.06
C TYR A 67 -35.50 -15.70 -1.42
N TYR A 68 -36.70 -15.18 -1.69
CA TYR A 68 -37.20 -14.97 -3.04
C TYR A 68 -37.12 -13.49 -3.42
N ALA A 69 -36.47 -13.18 -4.54
CA ALA A 69 -36.16 -11.82 -4.97
C ALA A 69 -37.42 -10.98 -5.30
N ASP A 70 -38.50 -11.64 -5.68
CA ASP A 70 -39.82 -11.06 -5.96
C ASP A 70 -40.70 -10.92 -4.71
N VAL A 71 -40.23 -11.36 -3.53
CA VAL A 71 -40.92 -11.22 -2.25
C VAL A 71 -40.23 -10.12 -1.42
N PRO A 72 -40.77 -8.88 -1.36
CA PRO A 72 -40.10 -7.76 -0.69
C PRO A 72 -39.79 -8.02 0.80
N ALA A 73 -40.64 -8.77 1.49
CA ALA A 73 -40.45 -9.13 2.89
C ALA A 73 -39.20 -10.00 3.11
N ASP A 74 -38.82 -10.82 2.12
CA ASP A 74 -37.67 -11.71 2.23
C ASP A 74 -36.34 -10.97 2.23
N LYS A 75 -36.29 -9.76 1.63
CA LYS A 75 -35.12 -8.88 1.75
C LYS A 75 -34.79 -8.61 3.21
N LYS A 76 -35.80 -8.20 3.99
CA LYS A 76 -35.65 -7.86 5.40
C LYS A 76 -35.30 -9.11 6.22
N LYS A 77 -35.95 -10.25 5.94
CA LYS A 77 -35.64 -11.52 6.62
C LYS A 77 -34.20 -11.97 6.35
N PHE A 78 -33.73 -11.87 5.10
CA PHE A 78 -32.38 -12.22 4.70
C PHE A 78 -31.35 -11.36 5.43
N LEU A 79 -31.52 -10.04 5.42
CA LEU A 79 -30.60 -9.11 6.10
C LEU A 79 -30.56 -9.37 7.61
N ASN A 80 -31.71 -9.57 8.26
CA ASN A 80 -31.78 -9.90 9.69
C ASN A 80 -31.11 -11.24 10.00
N ALA A 81 -31.29 -12.26 9.16
CA ALA A 81 -30.64 -13.56 9.34
C ALA A 81 -29.11 -13.44 9.22
N PHE A 82 -28.65 -12.63 8.26
CA PHE A 82 -27.23 -12.35 8.08
C PHE A 82 -26.62 -11.52 9.22
N GLU A 83 -27.35 -10.55 9.77
CA GLU A 83 -26.88 -9.76 10.90
C GLU A 83 -26.79 -10.58 12.19
N LYS A 84 -27.75 -11.48 12.43
CA LYS A 84 -27.71 -12.38 13.58
C LYS A 84 -26.57 -13.39 13.49
N SER A 85 -26.33 -13.96 12.31
CA SER A 85 -25.33 -15.00 12.13
C SER A 85 -23.92 -14.50 12.45
N ILE A 86 -23.58 -13.25 12.12
CA ILE A 86 -22.23 -12.71 12.35
C ILE A 86 -21.90 -12.45 13.81
N GLN A 87 -22.90 -12.50 14.70
CA GLN A 87 -22.72 -12.45 16.16
C GLN A 87 -22.36 -13.82 16.75
N VAL A 88 -22.47 -14.89 15.96
CA VAL A 88 -22.16 -16.26 16.40
C VAL A 88 -20.67 -16.55 16.22
N ASP A 89 -20.05 -17.18 17.21
CA ASP A 89 -18.67 -17.63 17.10
C ASP A 89 -18.48 -18.61 15.95
N ASP A 90 -17.38 -18.42 15.22
CA ASP A 90 -17.02 -19.24 14.06
C ASP A 90 -18.09 -19.24 12.93
N TRP A 91 -18.97 -18.24 12.88
CA TRP A 91 -20.05 -18.17 11.88
C TRP A 91 -19.58 -18.37 10.44
N LYS A 92 -18.37 -17.93 10.09
CA LYS A 92 -17.78 -18.06 8.74
C LYS A 92 -17.62 -19.51 8.29
N LYS A 93 -17.51 -20.44 9.25
CA LYS A 93 -17.43 -21.88 8.99
C LYS A 93 -18.82 -22.52 8.93
N LYS A 94 -19.79 -21.95 9.66
CA LYS A 94 -21.13 -22.50 9.89
C LYS A 94 -22.14 -22.04 8.85
N TYR A 95 -22.14 -20.76 8.48
CA TYR A 95 -23.13 -20.15 7.60
C TYR A 95 -22.64 -20.01 6.17
N LYS A 96 -23.46 -20.43 5.22
CA LYS A 96 -23.17 -20.36 3.77
C LYS A 96 -24.27 -19.60 3.05
N LEU A 97 -23.86 -18.77 2.09
CA LEU A 97 -24.75 -18.07 1.15
C LEU A 97 -24.62 -18.76 -0.21
N VAL A 98 -25.74 -19.19 -0.77
CA VAL A 98 -25.80 -19.88 -2.06
C VAL A 98 -26.77 -19.15 -2.99
N ILE A 99 -26.43 -19.11 -4.29
CA ILE A 99 -27.31 -18.58 -5.33
C ILE A 99 -28.02 -19.79 -5.95
N GLU A 100 -29.30 -19.96 -5.59
CA GLU A 100 -30.09 -21.12 -6.00
C GLU A 100 -30.63 -20.97 -7.43
N LYS A 101 -31.06 -19.76 -7.79
CA LYS A 101 -31.64 -19.47 -9.12
C LYS A 101 -31.07 -18.18 -9.71
N PRO A 102 -30.33 -18.24 -10.83
CA PRO A 102 -29.79 -19.46 -11.44
C PRO A 102 -28.77 -20.14 -10.52
N THR A 103 -28.72 -21.47 -10.54
CA THR A 103 -27.80 -22.22 -9.67
C THR A 103 -26.36 -21.87 -10.02
N MET A 104 -25.66 -21.22 -9.10
CA MET A 104 -24.27 -20.83 -9.28
C MET A 104 -23.56 -20.56 -7.96
N LYS A 105 -22.22 -20.50 -8.02
CA LYS A 105 -21.43 -20.20 -6.83
C LYS A 105 -21.40 -18.69 -6.64
N LEU A 106 -21.41 -18.23 -5.39
CA LEU A 106 -21.24 -16.81 -5.06
C LEU A 106 -19.97 -16.21 -5.69
N ARG A 107 -18.91 -17.01 -5.76
CA ARG A 107 -17.63 -16.64 -6.40
C ARG A 107 -17.69 -16.46 -7.92
N ASP A 108 -18.80 -16.84 -8.56
CA ASP A 108 -18.99 -16.65 -9.99
C ASP A 108 -19.50 -15.22 -10.29
N LEU A 109 -19.97 -14.49 -9.27
CA LEU A 109 -20.23 -13.05 -9.36
C LEU A 109 -18.93 -12.26 -9.42
N GLU A 110 -18.90 -11.26 -10.30
CA GLU A 110 -17.81 -10.30 -10.35
C GLU A 110 -17.75 -9.53 -9.03
N LYS A 111 -16.55 -9.40 -8.49
CA LYS A 111 -16.29 -8.58 -7.32
C LYS A 111 -16.27 -7.12 -7.76
N THR A 112 -17.46 -6.55 -7.98
CA THR A 112 -17.61 -5.12 -8.25
C THR A 112 -17.24 -4.32 -7.00
N GLU A 113 -17.16 -3.00 -7.12
CA GLU A 113 -16.86 -2.13 -5.97
C GLU A 113 -17.89 -2.27 -4.85
N ASP A 114 -19.18 -2.45 -5.18
CA ASP A 114 -20.27 -2.73 -4.24
C ASP A 114 -19.98 -3.96 -3.34
N PHE A 115 -19.12 -4.86 -3.83
CA PHE A 115 -18.68 -6.09 -3.16
C PHE A 115 -17.21 -6.05 -2.74
N GLY A 116 -16.59 -4.88 -2.81
CA GLY A 116 -15.20 -4.62 -2.41
C GLY A 116 -14.14 -5.17 -3.36
N GLY A 117 -14.43 -5.26 -4.65
CA GLY A 117 -13.40 -5.45 -5.67
C GLY A 117 -13.05 -4.17 -6.40
N LYS A 118 -12.00 -4.25 -7.22
CA LYS A 118 -11.50 -3.11 -7.99
C LYS A 118 -12.30 -3.04 -9.28
N ALA A 119 -13.23 -2.09 -9.41
CA ALA A 119 -13.86 -1.78 -10.69
C ALA A 119 -12.79 -1.41 -11.74
N GLY A 120 -13.11 -1.56 -13.04
CA GLY A 120 -12.35 -0.91 -14.11
C GLY A 120 -12.10 0.55 -13.75
N ALA A 121 -10.94 1.12 -14.17
CA ALA A 121 -10.34 2.36 -13.67
C ALA A 121 -11.33 3.29 -12.92
N GLY A 122 -11.56 3.02 -11.63
CA GLY A 122 -12.50 3.79 -10.81
C GLY A 122 -12.04 5.25 -10.67
N PRO A 123 -12.76 6.08 -9.88
CA PRO A 123 -12.46 7.49 -9.74
C PRO A 123 -11.00 7.70 -9.40
N THR A 124 -10.40 8.64 -10.11
CA THR A 124 -9.07 9.15 -9.84
C THR A 124 -9.01 9.77 -8.44
N GLY A 125 -7.80 10.07 -7.95
CA GLY A 125 -7.63 10.75 -6.65
C GLY A 125 -8.45 12.05 -6.55
N ALA A 126 -8.39 12.88 -7.59
CA ALA A 126 -9.11 14.16 -7.64
C ALA A 126 -10.64 13.98 -7.70
N GLU A 127 -11.13 12.93 -8.37
CA GLU A 127 -12.56 12.61 -8.39
C GLU A 127 -13.03 12.10 -7.02
N TRP A 128 -12.19 11.36 -6.28
CA TRP A 128 -12.47 10.99 -4.89
C TRP A 128 -12.53 12.21 -3.97
N GLU A 129 -11.66 13.20 -4.15
CA GLU A 129 -11.74 14.47 -3.42
C GLU A 129 -13.11 15.14 -3.64
N SER A 130 -13.57 15.16 -4.89
CA SER A 130 -14.87 15.76 -5.26
C SER A 130 -16.05 14.97 -4.67
N LEU A 131 -16.00 13.63 -4.75
CA LEU A 131 -17.00 12.72 -4.18
C LEU A 131 -17.16 12.93 -2.67
N ILE A 132 -16.05 12.99 -1.94
CA ILE A 132 -16.04 13.18 -0.48
C ILE A 132 -16.50 14.60 -0.14
N THR A 133 -15.98 15.62 -0.82
CA THR A 133 -16.35 17.03 -0.59
C THR A 133 -17.85 17.23 -0.76
N HIS A 134 -18.42 16.74 -1.87
CA HIS A 134 -19.85 16.82 -2.13
C HIS A 134 -20.68 16.14 -1.03
N GLN A 135 -20.33 14.90 -0.65
CA GLN A 135 -21.08 14.16 0.37
C GLN A 135 -20.93 14.78 1.77
N VAL A 136 -19.77 15.31 2.15
CA VAL A 136 -19.62 16.06 3.42
C VAL A 136 -20.57 17.25 3.43
N ASN A 137 -20.54 18.06 2.37
CA ASN A 137 -21.39 19.24 2.25
C ASN A 137 -22.88 18.88 2.25
N LYS A 138 -23.28 17.79 1.56
CA LYS A 138 -24.65 17.27 1.55
C LYS A 138 -25.11 16.86 2.94
N GLU A 139 -24.31 16.05 3.66
CA GLU A 139 -24.67 15.52 4.99
C GLU A 139 -24.74 16.61 6.08
N ILE A 140 -24.05 17.75 5.90
CA ILE A 140 -24.16 18.91 6.80
C ILE A 140 -25.22 19.94 6.34
N GLY A 141 -26.03 19.64 5.33
CA GLY A 141 -27.10 20.51 4.84
C GLY A 141 -26.64 21.71 4.01
N ASN A 142 -25.43 21.66 3.41
CA ASN A 142 -24.82 22.74 2.65
C ASN A 142 -24.30 22.26 1.28
N GLU A 143 -25.09 21.43 0.58
CA GLU A 143 -24.68 20.69 -0.64
C GLU A 143 -24.05 21.58 -1.73
N LEU A 144 -24.46 22.85 -1.84
CA LEU A 144 -23.99 23.81 -2.86
C LEU A 144 -22.70 24.56 -2.48
N SER A 145 -22.00 24.16 -1.41
CA SER A 145 -20.77 24.85 -0.98
C SER A 145 -19.59 24.68 -1.95
N ASP A 146 -19.66 23.69 -2.85
CA ASP A 146 -18.69 23.44 -3.92
C ASP A 146 -19.41 22.80 -5.12
N GLU A 147 -19.88 23.64 -6.04
CA GLU A 147 -20.67 23.20 -7.20
C GLU A 147 -19.85 22.38 -8.20
N ASP A 148 -18.54 22.65 -8.30
CA ASP A 148 -17.63 21.89 -9.17
C ASP A 148 -17.44 20.47 -8.63
N ALA A 149 -17.22 20.33 -7.31
CA ALA A 149 -17.15 19.02 -6.67
C ALA A 149 -18.47 18.24 -6.85
N LYS A 150 -19.62 18.90 -6.70
CA LYS A 150 -20.94 18.30 -6.98
C LYS A 150 -21.04 17.79 -8.41
N LYS A 151 -20.71 18.63 -9.41
CA LYS A 151 -20.76 18.28 -10.83
C LYS A 151 -19.86 17.09 -11.18
N ILE A 152 -18.66 17.01 -10.59
CA ILE A 152 -17.74 15.88 -10.79
C ILE A 152 -18.31 14.62 -10.11
N ALA A 153 -18.76 14.74 -8.86
CA ALA A 153 -19.31 13.63 -8.08
C ALA A 153 -20.54 12.99 -8.76
N SER A 154 -21.45 13.80 -9.31
CA SER A 154 -22.67 13.31 -9.98
C SER A 154 -22.39 12.36 -11.16
N LYS A 155 -21.23 12.46 -11.82
CA LYS A 155 -20.85 11.56 -12.93
C LYS A 155 -20.56 10.13 -12.47
N HIS A 156 -20.29 9.96 -11.18
CA HIS A 156 -19.92 8.68 -10.56
C HIS A 156 -21.08 8.07 -9.75
N TYR A 157 -22.23 8.74 -9.72
CA TYR A 157 -23.43 8.25 -9.03
C TYR A 157 -24.35 7.46 -9.97
N PRO A 158 -25.05 6.45 -9.44
CA PRO A 158 -25.11 6.05 -8.02
C PRO A 158 -23.95 5.13 -7.56
N THR A 159 -23.09 4.66 -8.47
CA THR A 159 -22.07 3.62 -8.19
C THR A 159 -21.20 3.93 -6.97
N TYR A 160 -20.67 5.14 -6.87
CA TYR A 160 -19.77 5.55 -5.78
C TYR A 160 -20.48 6.32 -4.66
N GLU A 161 -21.82 6.43 -4.68
CA GLU A 161 -22.54 7.29 -3.74
C GLU A 161 -22.48 6.77 -2.30
N LYS A 162 -22.73 5.47 -2.11
CA LYS A 162 -22.74 4.85 -0.78
C LYS A 162 -21.35 4.90 -0.12
N SER A 163 -20.31 4.55 -0.87
CA SER A 163 -18.94 4.56 -0.38
C SER A 163 -18.48 5.99 -0.05
N ALA A 164 -18.77 6.97 -0.91
CA ALA A 164 -18.48 8.37 -0.67
C ALA A 164 -19.23 8.92 0.56
N LYS A 165 -20.51 8.58 0.74
CA LYS A 165 -21.31 8.97 1.90
C LYS A 165 -20.76 8.39 3.20
N ALA A 166 -20.40 7.12 3.22
CA ALA A 166 -19.81 6.48 4.41
C ALA A 166 -18.47 7.13 4.79
N ILE A 167 -17.61 7.42 3.81
CA ILE A 167 -16.36 8.14 4.03
C ILE A 167 -16.64 9.56 4.54
N ALA A 168 -17.59 10.28 3.95
CA ALA A 168 -17.97 11.64 4.37
C ALA A 168 -18.44 11.70 5.83
N LYS A 169 -19.23 10.72 6.29
CA LYS A 169 -19.61 10.61 7.70
C LYS A 169 -18.40 10.48 8.63
N ASN A 170 -17.40 9.70 8.24
CA ASN A 170 -16.14 9.61 8.99
C ASN A 170 -15.37 10.95 8.98
N PHE A 171 -15.36 11.67 7.86
CA PHE A 171 -14.80 13.03 7.81
C PHE A 171 -15.51 13.98 8.78
N ILE A 172 -16.85 13.97 8.82
CA ILE A 172 -17.62 14.81 9.73
C ILE A 172 -17.32 14.45 11.20
N LYS A 173 -17.14 13.16 11.50
CA LYS A 173 -16.73 12.71 12.84
C LYS A 173 -15.34 13.22 13.23
N GLU A 174 -14.38 13.20 12.31
CA GLU A 174 -12.99 13.58 12.57
C GLU A 174 -12.70 15.10 12.51
N PHE A 175 -13.47 15.85 11.72
CA PHE A 175 -13.22 17.27 11.43
C PHE A 175 -14.38 18.21 11.80
N GLY A 176 -15.53 17.66 12.23
CA GLY A 176 -16.74 18.40 12.53
C GLY A 176 -17.55 18.82 11.29
N LYS A 177 -18.61 19.59 11.52
CA LYS A 177 -19.57 20.03 10.48
C LYS A 177 -19.11 21.28 9.71
N GLY A 178 -17.88 21.29 9.21
CA GLY A 178 -17.34 22.40 8.42
C GLY A 178 -17.65 22.27 6.93
N LYS A 179 -17.97 23.38 6.25
CA LYS A 179 -18.01 23.45 4.78
C LYS A 179 -16.66 23.00 4.22
N MET A 180 -16.70 22.13 3.22
CA MET A 180 -15.52 21.58 2.57
C MET A 180 -15.44 22.06 1.13
N VAL A 181 -14.23 22.39 0.67
CA VAL A 181 -13.96 22.82 -0.70
C VAL A 181 -12.78 22.04 -1.26
N GLN A 182 -12.88 21.58 -2.51
CA GLN A 182 -11.80 20.93 -3.24
C GLN A 182 -10.80 21.99 -3.76
N TYR A 183 -9.51 21.71 -3.64
CA TYR A 183 -8.45 22.68 -3.92
C TYR A 183 -7.29 22.12 -4.76
N GLY A 184 -7.06 20.79 -4.74
CA GLY A 184 -5.86 20.14 -5.28
C GLY A 184 -5.50 20.47 -6.74
N ALA A 185 -6.46 20.98 -7.53
CA ALA A 185 -6.24 21.40 -8.92
C ALA A 185 -5.57 22.78 -9.09
N LYS A 186 -5.44 23.60 -8.04
CA LYS A 186 -4.95 25.00 -8.13
C LYS A 186 -3.42 25.13 -8.18
N ALA A 187 -2.77 24.41 -9.08
CA ALA A 187 -1.33 24.45 -9.23
C ALA A 187 -0.84 25.78 -9.84
N SER A 188 0.07 26.48 -9.15
CA SER A 188 0.76 27.65 -9.71
C SER A 188 2.21 27.72 -9.26
N LYS A 189 3.11 28.04 -10.19
CA LYS A 189 4.52 28.30 -9.87
C LYS A 189 4.72 29.56 -9.04
N SER A 190 3.83 30.55 -9.17
CA SER A 190 3.87 31.77 -8.37
C SER A 190 3.65 31.52 -6.87
N ASN A 191 3.14 30.33 -6.50
CA ASN A 191 2.91 29.95 -5.11
C ASN A 191 4.17 29.40 -4.44
N LEU A 192 5.23 29.11 -5.20
CA LEU A 192 6.47 28.56 -4.66
C LEU A 192 7.25 29.62 -3.88
N SER A 193 7.97 29.18 -2.85
CA SER A 193 8.91 30.02 -2.11
C SER A 193 10.22 30.17 -2.88
N LYS A 194 11.00 31.19 -2.51
CA LYS A 194 12.34 31.40 -3.03
C LYS A 194 13.27 30.21 -2.73
N LEU A 195 13.24 29.68 -1.51
CA LEU A 195 13.99 28.48 -1.12
C LEU A 195 13.71 27.32 -2.09
N TRP A 196 12.44 27.08 -2.40
CA TRP A 196 12.07 25.97 -3.28
C TRP A 196 12.60 26.17 -4.70
N THR A 197 12.46 27.38 -5.25
CA THR A 197 12.92 27.68 -6.62
C THR A 197 14.43 27.75 -6.74
N ASP A 198 15.14 28.26 -5.72
CA ASP A 198 16.60 28.36 -5.70
C ASP A 198 17.27 26.97 -5.74
N HIS A 199 16.57 25.94 -5.24
CA HIS A 199 17.00 24.55 -5.30
C HIS A 199 16.38 23.75 -6.46
N GLY A 200 15.83 24.46 -7.46
CA GLY A 200 15.37 23.89 -8.72
C GLY A 200 13.95 23.31 -8.70
N GLY A 201 13.25 23.38 -7.56
CA GLY A 201 11.86 22.98 -7.42
C GLY A 201 10.97 23.79 -8.38
N LYS A 202 10.02 23.11 -9.03
CA LYS A 202 9.18 23.69 -10.09
C LYS A 202 7.71 23.31 -9.98
N ASN A 203 7.38 22.35 -9.13
CA ASN A 203 6.03 21.83 -9.04
C ASN A 203 5.18 22.68 -8.10
N GLY A 204 4.33 23.54 -8.66
CA GLY A 204 3.39 24.38 -7.92
C GLY A 204 2.13 23.67 -7.40
N THR A 205 1.98 22.35 -7.58
CA THR A 205 0.80 21.61 -7.10
C THR A 205 0.72 21.67 -5.58
N PRO A 206 -0.42 22.13 -5.01
CA PRO A 206 -0.68 22.16 -3.58
C PRO A 206 -0.45 20.82 -2.88
N LYS A 207 -0.17 20.86 -1.58
CA LYS A 207 -0.27 19.69 -0.70
C LYS A 207 -1.70 19.51 -0.19
N THR A 208 -2.44 20.61 -0.05
CA THR A 208 -3.86 20.62 0.26
C THR A 208 -4.68 20.16 -0.93
N ASP A 209 -5.38 19.05 -0.77
CA ASP A 209 -6.30 18.50 -1.76
C ASP A 209 -7.72 19.04 -1.52
N MET A 210 -8.11 19.15 -0.24
CA MET A 210 -9.39 19.71 0.22
C MET A 210 -9.18 20.57 1.47
N TYR A 211 -10.06 21.51 1.76
CA TYR A 211 -9.98 22.29 2.99
C TYR A 211 -11.33 22.63 3.60
N THR A 212 -11.27 22.94 4.89
CA THR A 212 -12.36 23.56 5.67
C THR A 212 -11.83 24.86 6.27
N LYS A 213 -12.65 25.59 7.04
CA LYS A 213 -12.19 26.78 7.78
C LYS A 213 -11.01 26.49 8.72
N LYS A 214 -10.91 25.27 9.26
CA LYS A 214 -9.91 24.89 10.28
C LYS A 214 -8.76 24.03 9.75
N TYR A 215 -8.99 23.27 8.68
CA TYR A 215 -8.08 22.21 8.26
C TYR A 215 -7.74 22.31 6.77
N ASN A 216 -6.46 22.14 6.46
CA ASN A 216 -5.95 21.96 5.12
C ASN A 216 -5.57 20.48 4.95
N ILE A 217 -6.33 19.74 4.14
CA ILE A 217 -6.33 18.28 4.11
C ILE A 217 -5.61 17.79 2.86
N SER A 218 -4.50 17.06 3.05
CA SER A 218 -3.92 16.20 2.02
C SER A 218 -4.67 14.86 2.04
N LEU A 219 -5.32 14.49 0.94
CA LEU A 219 -6.04 13.22 0.79
C LEU A 219 -5.16 12.18 0.10
N LYS A 220 -5.19 10.95 0.60
CA LYS A 220 -4.47 9.80 0.03
C LYS A 220 -5.37 8.57 0.03
N LYS A 221 -5.22 7.72 -0.97
CA LYS A 221 -5.95 6.45 -1.08
C LYS A 221 -5.13 5.31 -0.48
N SER A 222 -5.75 4.46 0.33
CA SER A 222 -5.11 3.30 0.97
C SER A 222 -4.53 2.33 -0.08
N GLY A 223 -3.44 1.64 0.29
CA GLY A 223 -2.74 0.69 -0.58
C GLY A 223 -1.82 1.32 -1.63
N GLY A 224 -1.79 2.65 -1.74
CA GLY A 224 -0.83 3.41 -2.55
C GLY A 224 -0.21 4.60 -1.80
N SER A 225 -0.42 4.69 -0.48
CA SER A 225 -0.06 5.83 0.35
C SER A 225 1.45 6.02 0.46
N GLN A 226 1.99 6.87 -0.41
CA GLN A 226 3.32 7.46 -0.23
C GLN A 226 3.16 8.89 0.26
N LEU A 227 3.89 9.26 1.31
CA LEU A 227 3.87 10.61 1.87
C LEU A 227 4.62 11.60 0.98
N ALA A 228 5.62 11.13 0.24
CA ALA A 228 6.26 11.88 -0.83
C ALA A 228 6.87 10.96 -1.89
N SER A 229 6.95 11.50 -3.10
CA SER A 229 7.67 10.93 -4.25
C SER A 229 7.96 12.03 -5.27
N GLY A 230 8.73 13.03 -4.83
CA GLY A 230 9.15 14.17 -5.64
C GLY A 230 10.24 13.81 -6.66
N THR A 231 10.43 14.64 -7.68
CA THR A 231 11.59 14.54 -8.59
C THR A 231 12.88 14.85 -7.83
N LYS A 232 14.03 14.77 -8.51
CA LYS A 232 15.33 15.13 -7.96
C LYS A 232 15.32 16.52 -7.29
N GLU A 233 14.81 17.52 -8.01
CA GLU A 233 14.79 18.90 -7.56
C GLU A 233 13.85 19.10 -6.36
N GLU A 234 12.67 18.47 -6.38
CA GLU A 234 11.75 18.50 -5.24
C GLU A 234 12.35 17.79 -4.02
N THR A 235 13.12 16.71 -4.23
CA THR A 235 13.83 15.98 -3.16
C THR A 235 14.88 16.89 -2.54
N ILE A 236 15.76 17.49 -3.33
CA ILE A 236 16.81 18.40 -2.83
C ILE A 236 16.22 19.60 -2.10
N SER A 237 15.15 20.20 -2.62
CA SER A 237 14.46 21.30 -1.96
C SER A 237 13.89 20.89 -0.59
N THR A 238 13.37 19.66 -0.48
CA THR A 238 12.88 19.11 0.80
C THR A 238 14.02 18.89 1.81
N PHE A 239 15.21 18.45 1.35
CA PHE A 239 16.41 18.34 2.20
C PHE A 239 16.81 19.70 2.78
N TYR A 240 16.90 20.74 1.94
CA TYR A 240 17.25 22.09 2.41
C TYR A 240 16.21 22.66 3.37
N ALA A 241 14.91 22.46 3.11
CA ALA A 241 13.87 22.84 4.05
C ALA A 241 14.00 22.13 5.40
N ALA A 242 14.29 20.83 5.40
CA ALA A 242 14.51 20.04 6.62
C ALA A 242 15.71 20.53 7.44
N LEU A 243 16.82 20.90 6.78
CA LEU A 243 17.99 21.51 7.40
C LEU A 243 17.67 22.88 8.01
N GLU A 244 16.91 23.72 7.30
CA GLU A 244 16.53 25.05 7.80
C GLU A 244 15.68 24.95 9.08
N TYR A 245 14.76 23.99 9.18
CA TYR A 245 13.96 23.80 10.39
C TYR A 245 14.78 23.43 11.63
N ILE A 246 15.92 22.76 11.45
CA ILE A 246 16.81 22.39 12.56
C ILE A 246 17.90 23.44 12.81
N GLY A 247 17.94 24.51 12.02
CA GLY A 247 18.90 25.61 12.16
C GLY A 247 20.30 25.26 11.66
N GLU A 248 20.39 24.32 10.72
CA GLU A 248 21.67 23.85 10.19
C GLU A 248 21.75 24.11 8.68
N ASP A 249 22.96 24.29 8.19
CA ASP A 249 23.24 24.29 6.76
C ASP A 249 23.75 22.92 6.29
N LYS A 250 23.79 22.72 4.96
CA LYS A 250 24.24 21.46 4.35
C LYS A 250 25.68 21.10 4.76
N SER A 251 26.58 22.08 4.83
CA SER A 251 27.99 21.83 5.19
C SER A 251 28.17 21.38 6.64
N SER A 252 27.26 21.79 7.53
CA SER A 252 27.22 21.38 8.93
C SER A 252 26.79 19.92 9.15
N LYS A 253 26.19 19.26 8.14
CA LYS A 253 25.89 17.82 8.15
C LYS A 253 26.50 17.09 6.95
N PRO A 254 27.80 16.75 6.99
CA PRO A 254 28.52 16.15 5.86
C PRO A 254 27.88 14.89 5.28
N GLU A 255 27.30 14.02 6.11
CA GLU A 255 26.62 12.82 5.64
C GLU A 255 25.35 13.13 4.86
N ILE A 256 24.54 14.08 5.35
CA ILE A 256 23.35 14.58 4.64
C ILE A 256 23.76 15.29 3.35
N ALA A 257 24.85 16.07 3.38
CA ALA A 257 25.42 16.69 2.19
C ALA A 257 25.84 15.65 1.15
N GLY A 258 26.46 14.55 1.59
CA GLY A 258 26.84 13.41 0.77
C GLY A 258 25.63 12.76 0.11
N LEU A 259 24.55 12.51 0.86
CA LEU A 259 23.30 11.99 0.30
C LEU A 259 22.73 12.92 -0.79
N MET A 260 22.70 14.23 -0.53
CA MET A 260 22.23 15.22 -1.50
C MET A 260 23.10 15.23 -2.76
N ALA A 261 24.43 15.17 -2.62
CA ALA A 261 25.34 15.10 -3.77
C ALA A 261 25.13 13.81 -4.58
N ASN A 262 24.88 12.68 -3.92
CA ASN A 262 24.55 11.42 -4.57
C ASN A 262 23.20 11.49 -5.31
N ILE A 263 22.20 12.17 -4.74
CA ILE A 263 20.92 12.44 -5.43
C ILE A 263 21.16 13.33 -6.66
N GLU A 264 21.88 14.44 -6.52
CA GLU A 264 22.16 15.39 -7.61
C GLU A 264 22.84 14.70 -8.81
N LYS A 265 23.82 13.83 -8.54
CA LYS A 265 24.60 13.11 -9.56
C LYS A 265 23.87 11.87 -10.09
N GLY A 266 23.22 11.11 -9.21
CA GLY A 266 22.72 9.76 -9.47
C GLY A 266 21.26 9.69 -9.91
N PHE A 267 20.41 10.65 -9.55
CA PHE A 267 19.00 10.63 -9.97
C PHE A 267 18.87 10.99 -11.45
N LYS A 268 18.13 10.15 -12.19
CA LYS A 268 17.94 10.31 -13.63
C LYS A 268 16.47 10.23 -14.02
N LYS A 269 16.12 10.93 -15.10
CA LYS A 269 14.89 10.72 -15.87
C LYS A 269 15.23 9.95 -17.12
N VAL A 270 14.50 8.88 -17.38
CA VAL A 270 14.66 8.04 -18.58
C VAL A 270 13.73 8.59 -19.66
N ALA A 271 14.27 8.82 -20.86
CA ALA A 271 13.54 9.42 -21.98
C ALA A 271 12.84 8.38 -22.88
N LEU A 272 12.72 7.13 -22.41
CA LEU A 272 12.00 6.04 -23.07
C LEU A 272 10.50 6.12 -22.77
N ASP A 273 9.68 6.06 -23.81
CA ASP A 273 8.23 6.01 -23.67
C ASP A 273 7.73 4.62 -23.25
N TYR A 274 8.11 4.22 -22.06
CA TYR A 274 7.79 2.95 -21.42
C TYR A 274 7.52 3.24 -19.94
N THR A 275 6.63 2.50 -19.30
CA THR A 275 6.53 2.55 -17.85
C THR A 275 7.74 1.88 -17.20
N LYS A 276 7.93 2.08 -15.91
CA LYS A 276 8.99 1.37 -15.17
C LYS A 276 8.79 -0.15 -15.27
N GLY A 277 7.55 -0.64 -15.13
CA GLY A 277 7.24 -2.07 -15.25
C GLY A 277 7.50 -2.61 -16.66
N ASP A 278 7.26 -1.82 -17.71
CA ASP A 278 7.61 -2.20 -19.07
C ASP A 278 9.13 -2.35 -19.26
N LEU A 279 9.91 -1.43 -18.68
CA LEU A 279 11.38 -1.50 -18.75
C LEU A 279 11.94 -2.67 -17.95
N ASP A 280 11.32 -3.04 -16.82
CA ASP A 280 11.66 -4.23 -16.05
C ASP A 280 11.42 -5.51 -16.85
N LYS A 281 10.28 -5.60 -17.54
CA LYS A 281 9.94 -6.72 -18.43
C LYS A 281 10.92 -6.83 -19.59
N LEU A 282 11.26 -5.71 -20.22
CA LEU A 282 12.32 -5.68 -21.24
C LEU A 282 13.68 -6.13 -20.68
N ALA A 283 14.03 -5.74 -19.45
CA ALA A 283 15.25 -6.19 -18.78
C ALA A 283 15.25 -7.68 -18.46
N ALA A 284 14.09 -8.26 -18.17
CA ALA A 284 13.88 -9.69 -17.99
C ALA A 284 13.84 -10.49 -19.32
N GLY A 285 13.97 -9.82 -20.47
CA GLY A 285 13.98 -10.45 -21.79
C GLY A 285 12.59 -10.63 -22.41
N GLU A 286 11.55 -10.10 -21.77
CA GLU A 286 10.18 -10.16 -22.27
C GLU A 286 9.94 -9.17 -23.41
N LYS A 287 8.87 -9.43 -24.19
CA LYS A 287 8.44 -8.58 -25.30
C LYS A 287 7.43 -7.56 -24.78
N VAL A 288 7.72 -6.28 -24.96
CA VAL A 288 6.84 -5.17 -24.54
C VAL A 288 6.65 -4.19 -25.69
N LYS A 289 5.40 -3.77 -25.94
CA LYS A 289 5.02 -2.94 -27.09
C LYS A 289 5.61 -3.46 -28.42
N GLY A 290 5.56 -4.78 -28.64
CA GLY A 290 6.04 -5.39 -29.88
C GLY A 290 7.56 -5.58 -29.98
N LYS A 291 8.37 -5.08 -29.04
CA LYS A 291 9.84 -5.13 -29.07
C LYS A 291 10.42 -5.96 -27.93
N LYS A 292 11.55 -6.62 -28.18
CA LYS A 292 12.44 -7.18 -27.14
C LYS A 292 13.58 -6.21 -26.87
N LYS A 293 14.34 -6.42 -25.79
CA LYS A 293 15.57 -5.65 -25.49
C LYS A 293 16.53 -5.54 -26.69
N SER A 294 16.71 -6.62 -27.46
CA SER A 294 17.56 -6.63 -28.66
C SER A 294 17.05 -5.72 -29.78
N GLY A 295 15.77 -5.39 -29.78
CA GLY A 295 15.16 -4.45 -30.73
C GLY A 295 15.25 -2.98 -30.31
N LEU A 296 15.86 -2.67 -29.15
CA LEU A 296 16.20 -1.30 -28.78
C LEU A 296 17.55 -0.96 -29.41
N THR A 297 17.59 0.07 -30.25
CA THR A 297 18.80 0.51 -30.97
C THR A 297 19.06 1.99 -30.74
N GLY A 298 20.26 2.46 -31.06
CA GLY A 298 20.62 3.88 -31.01
C GLY A 298 20.34 4.56 -29.66
N LYS A 299 19.52 5.62 -29.68
CA LYS A 299 19.15 6.40 -28.49
C LYS A 299 18.36 5.59 -27.48
N ASP A 300 17.48 4.69 -27.93
CA ASP A 300 16.65 3.87 -27.05
C ASP A 300 17.50 2.88 -26.25
N ALA A 301 18.50 2.27 -26.89
CA ALA A 301 19.46 1.39 -26.21
C ALA A 301 20.26 2.14 -25.13
N LYS A 302 20.66 3.39 -25.40
CA LYS A 302 21.37 4.25 -24.44
C LYS A 302 20.50 4.60 -23.23
N GLU A 303 19.24 5.00 -23.46
CA GLU A 303 18.31 5.32 -22.36
C GLU A 303 17.91 4.06 -21.57
N PHE A 304 17.84 2.89 -22.21
CA PHE A 304 17.63 1.62 -21.52
C PHE A 304 18.83 1.24 -20.62
N LYS A 305 20.05 1.44 -21.12
CA LYS A 305 21.28 1.26 -20.32
C LYS A 305 21.26 2.20 -19.11
N LYS A 306 20.92 3.47 -19.31
CA LYS A 306 20.75 4.47 -18.24
C LYS A 306 19.72 4.04 -17.20
N PHE A 307 18.57 3.49 -17.61
CA PHE A 307 17.60 2.89 -16.69
C PHE A 307 18.24 1.81 -15.82
N THR A 308 18.87 0.80 -16.42
CA THR A 308 19.48 -0.31 -15.64
C THR A 308 20.64 0.12 -14.74
N GLN A 309 21.44 1.10 -15.16
CA GLN A 309 22.51 1.67 -14.33
C GLN A 309 21.95 2.48 -13.15
N THR A 310 20.89 3.24 -13.39
CA THR A 310 20.23 4.03 -12.34
C THR A 310 19.55 3.11 -11.32
N GLU A 311 18.99 1.98 -11.75
CA GLU A 311 18.49 0.94 -10.83
C GLU A 311 19.58 0.36 -9.93
N LYS A 312 20.76 0.06 -10.49
CA LYS A 312 21.93 -0.36 -9.69
C LYS A 312 22.36 0.73 -8.71
N PHE A 313 22.32 1.99 -9.13
CA PHE A 313 22.57 3.12 -8.26
C PHE A 313 21.55 3.18 -7.12
N HIS A 314 20.25 3.11 -7.40
CA HIS A 314 19.21 3.14 -6.36
C HIS A 314 19.44 2.04 -5.32
N LYS A 315 19.76 0.81 -5.74
CA LYS A 315 20.03 -0.30 -4.81
C LYS A 315 21.20 -0.03 -3.87
N LYS A 316 22.29 0.57 -4.37
CA LYS A 316 23.45 0.94 -3.54
C LYS A 316 23.10 2.13 -2.64
N PHE A 317 22.51 3.16 -3.22
CA PHE A 317 22.13 4.39 -2.53
C PHE A 317 21.11 4.14 -1.41
N ASN A 318 20.23 3.15 -1.56
CA ASN A 318 19.29 2.77 -0.50
C ASN A 318 19.99 2.23 0.76
N LYS A 319 21.16 1.60 0.63
CA LYS A 319 21.95 1.19 1.79
C LYS A 319 22.56 2.39 2.51
N GLU A 320 23.02 3.38 1.75
CA GLU A 320 23.56 4.64 2.30
C GLU A 320 22.46 5.46 2.98
N LEU A 321 21.30 5.61 2.33
CA LEU A 321 20.12 6.24 2.91
C LEU A 321 19.72 5.59 4.24
N ASP A 322 19.72 4.25 4.28
CA ASP A 322 19.39 3.51 5.48
C ASP A 322 20.41 3.74 6.60
N ALA A 323 21.70 3.70 6.28
CA ALA A 323 22.76 3.98 7.25
C ALA A 323 22.65 5.39 7.86
N VAL A 324 22.53 6.42 7.01
CA VAL A 324 22.53 7.82 7.44
C VAL A 324 21.20 8.25 8.08
N LEU A 325 20.06 7.75 7.57
CA LEU A 325 18.73 8.21 8.00
C LEU A 325 18.05 7.30 9.03
N LYS A 326 18.41 6.01 9.17
CA LYS A 326 17.68 5.06 10.04
C LYS A 326 18.34 4.74 11.39
N LEU A 327 19.65 4.89 11.55
CA LEU A 327 20.38 4.48 12.77
C LEU A 327 20.35 5.50 13.92
N GLY A 328 19.22 6.19 14.10
CA GLY A 328 18.96 7.00 15.29
C GLY A 328 19.65 8.37 15.38
N GLU A 329 20.73 8.61 14.65
CA GLU A 329 21.53 9.84 14.75
C GLU A 329 20.89 11.05 14.05
N ASN A 330 20.16 10.84 12.94
CA ASN A 330 19.49 11.92 12.17
C ASN A 330 17.96 11.94 12.33
N LYS A 331 17.43 11.41 13.45
CA LYS A 331 15.98 11.35 13.73
C LYS A 331 15.27 12.69 13.52
N LYS A 332 15.85 13.78 14.04
CA LYS A 332 15.29 15.13 13.93
C LYS A 332 15.20 15.59 12.47
N PHE A 333 16.23 15.31 11.66
CA PHE A 333 16.20 15.61 10.22
C PHE A 333 15.08 14.83 9.51
N VAL A 334 14.92 13.53 9.81
CA VAL A 334 13.87 12.70 9.20
C VAL A 334 12.47 13.17 9.59
N GLU A 335 12.27 13.58 10.85
CA GLU A 335 11.01 14.18 11.31
C GLU A 335 10.66 15.43 10.50
N TRP A 336 11.62 16.36 10.35
CA TRP A 336 11.42 17.59 9.58
C TRP A 336 11.30 17.37 8.07
N TYR A 337 12.02 16.38 7.54
CA TYR A 337 11.85 15.97 6.15
C TYR A 337 10.45 15.42 5.91
N CYS A 338 9.92 14.58 6.82
CA CYS A 338 8.55 14.10 6.75
C CYS A 338 7.53 15.22 6.91
N PHE A 339 7.78 16.16 7.82
CA PHE A 339 6.98 17.36 8.00
C PHE A 339 6.87 18.17 6.71
N GLU A 340 7.98 18.49 6.05
CA GLU A 340 7.96 19.24 4.79
C GLU A 340 7.31 18.44 3.66
N ALA A 341 7.62 17.14 3.58
CA ALA A 341 7.06 16.24 2.60
C ALA A 341 5.52 16.19 2.67
N MET A 342 4.95 16.19 3.88
CA MET A 342 3.50 16.20 4.11
C MET A 342 2.90 17.60 3.95
N SER A 343 3.51 18.63 4.56
CA SER A 343 2.93 19.97 4.67
C SER A 343 3.17 20.84 3.44
N GLY A 344 4.41 20.88 2.94
CA GLY A 344 4.86 21.88 1.97
C GLY A 344 5.02 23.29 2.55
N LEU A 345 5.26 23.44 3.86
CA LEU A 345 5.30 24.75 4.50
C LEU A 345 6.44 25.64 3.97
N LYS A 346 7.65 25.10 3.77
CA LYS A 346 8.76 25.84 3.14
C LYS A 346 8.67 25.82 1.61
N LYS A 347 7.94 24.87 1.03
CA LYS A 347 7.66 24.84 -0.41
C LYS A 347 6.85 26.03 -0.89
N PHE A 348 5.83 26.45 -0.15
CA PHE A 348 4.94 27.53 -0.56
C PHE A 348 5.27 28.86 0.13
N ASN A 349 5.09 29.96 -0.59
CA ASN A 349 5.25 31.28 -0.01
C ASN A 349 4.10 31.65 0.93
N ALA A 350 4.28 32.74 1.70
CA ALA A 350 3.31 33.20 2.69
C ALA A 350 1.94 33.57 2.08
N GLY A 351 1.88 33.97 0.81
CA GLY A 351 0.61 34.25 0.11
C GLY A 351 -0.16 33.00 -0.28
N ALA A 352 0.46 31.82 -0.23
CA ALA A 352 -0.12 30.56 -0.70
C ALA A 352 -0.36 29.54 0.43
N ARG A 353 -0.61 29.99 1.66
CA ARG A 353 -0.75 29.12 2.85
C ARG A 353 -1.89 28.10 2.75
N GLN A 354 -2.92 28.38 1.97
CA GLN A 354 -3.97 27.39 1.67
C GLN A 354 -3.42 26.14 0.97
N SER A 355 -2.28 26.24 0.28
CA SER A 355 -1.60 25.13 -0.40
C SER A 355 -0.80 24.23 0.54
N VAL A 356 -0.59 24.65 1.80
CA VAL A 356 0.14 23.92 2.83
C VAL A 356 -0.83 23.03 3.61
N ALA A 357 -0.58 21.72 3.63
CA ALA A 357 -1.44 20.78 4.35
C ALA A 357 -1.13 20.78 5.86
N SER A 358 -2.19 20.79 6.67
CA SER A 358 -2.13 20.71 8.14
C SER A 358 -2.45 19.31 8.67
N VAL A 359 -3.09 18.47 7.84
CA VAL A 359 -3.35 17.05 8.11
C VAL A 359 -3.18 16.22 6.85
N CYS A 360 -2.77 14.96 7.03
CA CYS A 360 -2.81 13.95 5.98
C CYS A 360 -3.88 12.91 6.33
N VAL A 361 -4.85 12.70 5.42
CA VAL A 361 -5.92 11.72 5.57
C VAL A 361 -5.74 10.61 4.55
N THR A 362 -5.73 9.36 5.01
CA THR A 362 -5.79 8.20 4.12
C THR A 362 -7.20 7.62 4.17
N PHE A 363 -7.88 7.56 3.03
CA PHE A 363 -9.19 6.89 2.90
C PHE A 363 -9.04 5.52 2.25
N ASP A 364 -9.89 4.58 2.65
CA ASP A 364 -9.98 3.25 2.04
C ASP A 364 -11.38 3.09 1.43
N PRO A 365 -11.52 3.19 0.09
CA PRO A 365 -12.82 3.07 -0.56
C PRO A 365 -13.37 1.64 -0.53
N ALA A 366 -12.52 0.64 -0.26
CA ALA A 366 -13.01 -0.70 -0.03
C ALA A 366 -13.53 -0.84 1.40
N LYS A 367 -12.86 -0.28 2.42
CA LYS A 367 -13.29 -0.42 3.83
C LYS A 367 -14.26 0.67 4.29
N TRP A 368 -14.43 1.71 3.50
CA TRP A 368 -15.17 2.93 3.82
C TRP A 368 -14.67 3.65 5.07
N THR A 369 -13.36 3.53 5.34
CA THR A 369 -12.71 4.10 6.53
C THR A 369 -11.76 5.22 6.15
N ILE A 370 -11.43 6.05 7.14
CA ILE A 370 -10.31 6.99 7.06
C ILE A 370 -9.34 6.76 8.21
N SER A 371 -8.08 7.13 8.00
CA SER A 371 -7.09 7.36 9.05
C SER A 371 -6.49 8.75 8.86
N LYS A 372 -6.04 9.34 9.95
CA LYS A 372 -5.58 10.74 10.00
C LYS A 372 -4.20 10.79 10.65
N ILE A 373 -3.34 11.65 10.10
CA ILE A 373 -2.06 12.04 10.69
C ILE A 373 -2.10 13.57 10.79
N ASN A 374 -2.05 14.07 12.02
CA ASN A 374 -1.84 15.49 12.24
C ASN A 374 -0.42 15.88 11.84
N VAL A 375 -0.24 16.97 11.09
CA VAL A 375 1.11 17.46 10.71
C VAL A 375 1.66 18.38 11.81
N THR A 376 0.81 19.28 12.30
CA THR A 376 1.03 20.12 13.48
C THR A 376 0.32 19.50 14.69
N ASP A 377 0.65 19.90 15.92
CA ASP A 377 0.10 19.29 17.15
C ASP A 377 -1.44 19.14 17.14
N SER A 378 -2.16 20.19 16.74
CA SER A 378 -3.64 20.16 16.64
C SER A 378 -4.16 19.66 15.29
N GLY A 379 -3.31 19.61 14.27
CA GLY A 379 -3.68 19.43 12.87
C GLY A 379 -4.43 20.63 12.26
N GLU A 380 -4.74 21.67 13.02
CA GLU A 380 -5.38 22.87 12.48
C GLU A 380 -4.40 23.69 11.64
N ALA A 381 -4.90 24.35 10.60
CA ALA A 381 -4.13 25.21 9.70
C ALA A 381 -3.54 26.43 10.43
N SER A 382 -4.13 26.85 11.55
CA SER A 382 -3.58 27.89 12.43
C SER A 382 -2.19 27.52 12.97
N GLY A 383 -1.91 26.24 13.18
CA GLY A 383 -0.59 25.75 13.60
C GLY A 383 0.50 25.86 12.51
N LEU A 384 0.12 26.24 11.28
CA LEU A 384 1.05 26.53 10.19
C LEU A 384 1.37 28.03 10.06
N SER A 385 0.83 28.86 10.96
CA SER A 385 1.11 30.30 11.02
C SER A 385 2.23 30.60 12.02
N GLY A 386 3.04 31.64 11.75
CA GLY A 386 4.18 32.02 12.60
C GLY A 386 5.52 31.43 12.15
N GLY A 387 6.43 31.26 13.12
CA GLY A 387 7.79 30.73 12.93
C GLY A 387 7.84 29.22 12.68
N THR A 388 8.84 28.54 13.23
CA THR A 388 8.96 27.08 13.12
C THR A 388 7.84 26.38 13.91
N PRO A 389 6.97 25.58 13.27
CA PRO A 389 5.81 24.98 13.94
C PRO A 389 6.18 23.79 14.83
N SER A 390 5.30 23.40 15.74
CA SER A 390 5.48 22.15 16.50
C SER A 390 5.06 20.94 15.65
N VAL A 391 6.00 20.00 15.48
CA VAL A 391 5.75 18.72 14.82
C VAL A 391 4.98 17.80 15.76
N SER A 392 3.83 17.30 15.28
CA SER A 392 2.92 16.46 16.06
C SER A 392 3.55 15.14 16.52
N SER A 393 3.00 14.57 17.59
CA SER A 393 3.33 13.22 18.06
C SER A 393 3.03 12.14 16.99
N ASP A 394 1.91 12.29 16.25
CA ASP A 394 1.53 11.38 15.16
C ASP A 394 2.58 11.37 14.05
N LEU A 395 3.05 12.55 13.64
CA LEU A 395 4.04 12.68 12.58
C LEU A 395 5.38 12.13 13.04
N LYS A 396 5.81 12.42 14.28
CA LYS A 396 7.00 11.82 14.88
C LYS A 396 6.92 10.30 14.91
N ALA A 397 5.76 9.74 15.32
CA ALA A 397 5.52 8.31 15.32
C ALA A 397 5.56 7.71 13.90
N LYS A 398 5.02 8.42 12.91
CA LYS A 398 5.10 8.02 11.49
C LYS A 398 6.53 8.05 10.98
N ALA A 399 7.28 9.12 11.25
CA ALA A 399 8.67 9.30 10.83
C ALA A 399 9.57 8.18 11.36
N LYS A 400 9.38 7.74 12.61
CA LYS A 400 10.10 6.58 13.19
C LYS A 400 9.90 5.26 12.45
N LYS A 401 8.77 5.11 11.75
CA LYS A 401 8.37 3.87 11.07
C LYS A 401 8.48 3.98 9.55
N ILE A 402 8.81 5.16 9.02
CA ILE A 402 8.76 5.41 7.59
C ILE A 402 9.95 4.76 6.88
N LYS A 403 9.69 4.13 5.74
CA LYS A 403 10.75 3.69 4.83
C LYS A 403 11.03 4.80 3.84
N ILE A 404 12.26 5.31 3.89
CA ILE A 404 12.81 6.25 2.90
C ILE A 404 13.67 5.44 1.95
N TYR A 405 13.39 5.49 0.64
CA TYR A 405 14.18 4.77 -0.35
C TYR A 405 14.08 5.44 -1.71
N SER A 406 15.15 5.36 -2.47
CA SER A 406 15.22 5.74 -3.88
C SER A 406 14.73 4.62 -4.78
N ALA A 407 13.95 4.98 -5.80
CA ALA A 407 13.50 4.08 -6.86
C ALA A 407 13.01 4.88 -8.08
N PHE A 408 12.81 4.21 -9.21
CA PHE A 408 12.05 4.80 -10.31
C PHE A 408 10.56 4.94 -9.96
N LYS A 409 9.95 6.01 -10.47
CA LYS A 409 8.49 6.18 -10.53
C LYS A 409 8.07 6.46 -11.96
N SER A 410 6.94 5.92 -12.36
CA SER A 410 6.27 6.17 -13.64
C SER A 410 4.76 6.24 -13.43
N SER A 411 4.12 7.25 -14.02
CA SER A 411 2.67 7.40 -14.05
C SER A 411 2.20 7.26 -15.50
N GLY A 412 2.21 6.02 -16.02
CA GLY A 412 1.81 5.74 -17.40
C GLY A 412 2.82 6.11 -18.49
N GLY A 413 4.04 6.52 -18.12
CA GLY A 413 5.07 6.91 -19.10
C GLY A 413 6.50 6.97 -18.52
N LYS A 414 7.34 7.80 -19.13
CA LYS A 414 8.78 8.00 -18.85
C LYS A 414 9.16 7.97 -17.37
N PRO A 415 9.95 6.97 -16.90
CA PRO A 415 10.31 6.85 -15.50
C PRO A 415 11.31 7.93 -15.06
N TYR A 416 11.24 8.33 -13.79
CA TYR A 416 12.21 9.22 -13.16
C TYR A 416 12.55 8.75 -11.74
N SER A 417 13.79 8.97 -11.32
CA SER A 417 14.25 8.73 -9.96
C SER A 417 13.51 9.62 -8.96
N THR A 418 13.11 9.03 -7.84
CA THR A 418 12.43 9.72 -6.76
C THR A 418 12.86 9.14 -5.41
N LEU A 419 12.84 9.97 -4.37
CA LEU A 419 12.90 9.50 -2.99
C LEU A 419 11.47 9.27 -2.49
N ARG A 420 11.17 8.03 -2.16
CA ARG A 420 9.85 7.56 -1.74
C ARG A 420 9.78 7.44 -0.23
N LEU A 421 8.71 7.98 0.32
CA LEU A 421 8.34 7.88 1.73
C LEU A 421 7.11 6.98 1.83
N SER A 422 7.32 5.68 2.08
CA SER A 422 6.19 4.71 2.10
C SER A 422 5.55 4.67 3.47
N GLY A 423 4.23 4.95 3.52
CA GLY A 423 3.40 4.77 4.69
C GLY A 423 2.55 3.52 4.53
N ASP A 424 2.68 2.59 5.46
CA ASP A 424 1.87 1.39 5.66
C ASP A 424 2.35 0.13 4.92
N ASN A 425 2.67 -0.89 5.72
CA ASN A 425 2.88 -2.30 5.37
C ASN A 425 3.76 -2.62 4.16
N TYR A 426 4.92 -1.98 4.03
CA TYR A 426 6.08 -2.84 3.90
C TYR A 426 6.36 -3.29 5.32
N ILE A 427 6.31 -4.60 5.58
CA ILE A 427 7.05 -5.19 6.69
C ILE A 427 8.39 -4.44 6.66
N LYS A 428 8.67 -3.59 7.67
CA LYS A 428 10.07 -3.41 8.08
C LYS A 428 10.53 -4.86 8.07
N ASP A 429 11.56 -5.22 7.31
CA ASP A 429 12.32 -6.40 7.75
C ASP A 429 12.47 -6.13 9.24
N GLU A 430 11.73 -6.89 10.06
CA GLU A 430 11.81 -6.70 11.50
C GLU A 430 13.32 -6.74 11.75
N GLU A 431 13.83 -5.95 12.68
CA GLU A 431 15.12 -6.33 13.23
C GLU A 431 14.87 -7.69 13.87
N THR A 432 14.97 -8.72 13.04
CA THR A 432 14.82 -10.09 13.41
C THR A 432 16.11 -10.36 14.16
N LEU A 433 15.96 -10.81 15.40
CA LEU A 433 17.06 -11.21 16.27
C LEU A 433 18.08 -12.12 15.55
N VAL A 434 17.62 -12.82 14.50
CA VAL A 434 18.44 -13.47 13.50
C VAL A 434 18.23 -12.76 12.16
N GLY A 435 19.30 -12.29 11.51
CA GLY A 435 19.27 -11.45 10.28
C GLY A 435 18.70 -12.08 9.00
N CYS A 436 17.79 -13.05 9.10
CA CYS A 436 17.05 -13.63 8.00
C CYS A 436 15.60 -13.98 8.40
N THR A 437 14.69 -13.99 7.44
CA THR A 437 13.34 -14.53 7.56
C THR A 437 13.22 -15.81 6.71
N LEU A 438 12.19 -16.63 6.93
CA LEU A 438 11.91 -17.76 6.04
C LEU A 438 11.78 -17.30 4.57
N ASN A 439 11.16 -16.14 4.36
CA ASN A 439 11.02 -15.54 3.04
C ASN A 439 12.37 -15.13 2.43
N SER A 440 13.28 -14.55 3.23
CA SER A 440 14.62 -14.21 2.73
C SER A 440 15.44 -15.46 2.41
N ILE A 441 15.36 -16.51 3.24
CA ILE A 441 16.03 -17.80 3.00
C ILE A 441 15.53 -18.42 1.68
N ILE A 442 14.21 -18.49 1.49
CA ILE A 442 13.65 -19.06 0.26
C ILE A 442 14.09 -18.26 -0.97
N ARG A 443 14.10 -16.92 -0.88
CA ARG A 443 14.55 -16.06 -1.97
C ARG A 443 16.03 -16.22 -2.25
N ASP A 444 16.87 -16.25 -1.24
CA ASP A 444 18.33 -16.40 -1.40
C ASP A 444 18.69 -17.75 -2.02
N GLU A 445 18.06 -18.84 -1.58
CA GLU A 445 18.30 -20.17 -2.15
C GLU A 445 17.83 -20.30 -3.61
N ILE A 446 16.77 -19.58 -4.00
CA ILE A 446 16.33 -19.47 -5.40
C ILE A 446 17.31 -18.62 -6.22
N LEU A 447 17.81 -17.52 -5.66
CA LEU A 447 18.74 -16.60 -6.32
C LEU A 447 20.13 -17.20 -6.52
N LEU A 448 20.54 -18.10 -5.61
CA LEU A 448 21.83 -18.76 -5.62
C LEU A 448 21.84 -20.05 -6.46
N ASP A 449 20.67 -20.61 -6.77
CA ASP A 449 20.51 -21.84 -7.54
C ASP A 449 21.07 -21.71 -8.98
N GLU A 450 21.96 -22.64 -9.34
CA GLU A 450 22.66 -22.63 -10.64
C GLU A 450 21.73 -22.92 -11.81
N ASP A 451 20.70 -23.75 -11.61
CA ASP A 451 19.71 -23.99 -12.65
C ASP A 451 18.89 -22.74 -12.92
N VAL A 452 18.56 -21.95 -11.89
CA VAL A 452 17.89 -20.65 -12.03
C VAL A 452 18.81 -19.60 -12.69
N LYS A 453 20.09 -19.55 -12.32
CA LYS A 453 21.09 -18.67 -12.97
C LYS A 453 21.28 -19.00 -14.45
N SER A 454 21.25 -20.29 -14.80
CA SER A 454 21.38 -20.76 -16.19
C SER A 454 20.21 -20.34 -17.10
N LEU A 455 19.06 -19.97 -16.52
CA LEU A 455 17.91 -19.45 -17.27
C LEU A 455 18.09 -17.98 -17.70
N GLY A 456 19.19 -17.31 -17.32
CA GLY A 456 19.45 -15.91 -17.68
C GLY A 456 18.42 -14.93 -17.14
N LEU A 457 17.69 -15.33 -16.08
CA LEU A 457 16.64 -14.53 -15.47
C LEU A 457 17.28 -13.35 -14.73
N ASN A 458 17.25 -12.17 -15.35
CA ASN A 458 17.42 -10.94 -14.59
C ASN A 458 16.28 -10.86 -13.59
N LEU A 459 16.56 -11.11 -12.32
CA LEU A 459 15.60 -11.02 -11.23
C LEU A 459 15.22 -9.55 -11.00
N THR A 460 14.32 -9.05 -11.85
CA THR A 460 13.69 -7.73 -11.78
C THR A 460 12.48 -7.77 -10.85
N GLU A 461 12.00 -6.59 -10.46
CA GLU A 461 11.00 -6.36 -9.40
C GLU A 461 9.64 -7.08 -9.57
N GLU A 462 9.37 -7.77 -10.68
CA GLU A 462 8.25 -8.71 -10.78
C GLU A 462 8.43 -9.95 -9.89
N ILE A 463 9.67 -10.39 -9.63
CA ILE A 463 9.97 -11.49 -8.69
C ILE A 463 9.85 -11.03 -7.23
N VAL A 464 10.00 -9.73 -6.98
CA VAL A 464 9.87 -9.12 -5.65
C VAL A 464 8.39 -8.92 -5.27
N ALA A 465 7.51 -8.79 -6.27
CA ALA A 465 6.07 -8.62 -6.10
C ALA A 465 5.29 -9.95 -5.99
N LEU A 466 5.93 -11.07 -6.33
CA LEU A 466 5.37 -12.41 -6.15
C LEU A 466 5.73 -12.92 -4.76
N ASP A 467 4.79 -13.58 -4.10
CA ASP A 467 5.13 -14.44 -2.97
C ASP A 467 6.09 -15.55 -3.43
N GLU A 468 6.84 -16.10 -2.48
CA GLU A 468 7.89 -17.08 -2.69
C GLU A 468 7.39 -18.31 -3.48
N PHE A 469 6.11 -18.66 -3.31
CA PHE A 469 5.50 -19.81 -3.97
C PHE A 469 5.06 -19.50 -5.40
N ALA A 470 4.60 -18.27 -5.67
CA ALA A 470 4.32 -17.81 -7.02
C ALA A 470 5.61 -17.69 -7.84
N LEU A 471 6.72 -17.31 -7.20
CA LEU A 471 8.05 -17.36 -7.80
C LEU A 471 8.47 -18.80 -8.15
N ILE A 472 8.38 -19.73 -7.18
CA ILE A 472 8.71 -21.14 -7.41
C ILE A 472 7.87 -21.74 -8.54
N LYS A 473 6.57 -21.41 -8.64
CA LYS A 473 5.71 -21.89 -9.74
C LYS A 473 6.07 -21.31 -11.10
N SER A 474 6.44 -20.03 -11.15
CA SER A 474 6.90 -19.40 -12.38
C SER A 474 8.19 -20.06 -12.86
N LEU A 475 9.13 -20.30 -11.95
CA LEU A 475 10.37 -21.03 -12.22
C LEU A 475 10.11 -22.48 -12.62
N TYR A 476 9.18 -23.16 -11.95
CA TYR A 476 8.73 -24.51 -12.30
C TYR A 476 8.26 -24.58 -13.75
N GLY A 477 7.42 -23.64 -14.18
CA GLY A 477 6.94 -23.56 -15.56
C GLY A 477 8.08 -23.31 -16.56
N LYS A 478 9.02 -22.43 -16.22
CA LYS A 478 10.18 -22.09 -17.07
C LYS A 478 11.18 -23.25 -17.19
N LEU A 479 11.49 -23.91 -16.08
CA LEU A 479 12.39 -25.08 -16.03
C LEU A 479 11.82 -26.26 -16.81
N LYS A 480 10.50 -26.47 -16.72
CA LYS A 480 9.79 -27.48 -17.51
C LYS A 480 9.93 -27.23 -19.01
N ASN A 481 9.83 -25.96 -19.42
CA ASN A 481 9.91 -25.57 -20.83
C ASN A 481 11.33 -25.71 -21.43
N VAL A 482 12.37 -25.79 -20.60
CA VAL A 482 13.77 -26.02 -21.04
C VAL A 482 14.23 -27.46 -20.80
N GLY A 483 13.31 -28.37 -20.51
CA GLY A 483 13.59 -29.81 -20.42
C GLY A 483 14.33 -30.27 -19.16
N LYS A 484 14.40 -29.44 -18.10
CA LYS A 484 15.01 -29.83 -16.82
C LYS A 484 14.06 -30.69 -15.99
N ASP A 485 14.63 -31.60 -15.19
CA ASP A 485 13.88 -32.40 -14.22
C ASP A 485 13.41 -31.52 -13.05
N VAL A 486 12.23 -30.95 -13.23
CA VAL A 486 11.68 -29.96 -12.30
C VAL A 486 11.28 -30.59 -10.96
N GLN A 487 10.95 -31.88 -10.92
CA GLN A 487 10.61 -32.55 -9.66
C GLN A 487 11.85 -32.70 -8.77
N LYS A 488 12.97 -33.12 -9.37
CA LYS A 488 14.26 -33.20 -8.69
C LYS A 488 14.79 -31.83 -8.27
N TRP A 489 14.66 -30.82 -9.14
CA TRP A 489 15.05 -29.44 -8.83
C TRP A 489 14.26 -28.88 -7.62
N VAL A 490 12.93 -29.02 -7.61
CA VAL A 490 12.09 -28.59 -6.49
C VAL A 490 12.50 -29.30 -5.19
N GLY A 491 12.75 -30.62 -5.25
CA GLY A 491 13.22 -31.38 -4.09
C GLY A 491 14.55 -30.86 -3.51
N ASN A 492 15.53 -30.58 -4.38
CA ASN A 492 16.83 -30.05 -3.97
C ASN A 492 16.76 -28.62 -3.41
N LEU A 493 15.94 -27.76 -4.02
CA LEU A 493 15.68 -26.41 -3.53
C LEU A 493 15.11 -26.45 -2.11
N PHE A 494 14.11 -27.30 -1.87
CA PHE A 494 13.53 -27.43 -0.54
C PHE A 494 14.54 -27.97 0.48
N LYS A 495 15.38 -28.94 0.10
CA LYS A 495 16.43 -29.45 1.00
C LYS A 495 17.35 -28.33 1.51
N ARG A 496 17.84 -27.44 0.64
CA ARG A 496 18.70 -26.31 1.03
C ARG A 496 17.96 -25.27 1.88
N ILE A 497 16.69 -25.01 1.56
CA ILE A 497 15.84 -24.13 2.38
C ILE A 497 15.72 -24.70 3.81
N PHE A 498 15.44 -25.98 3.95
CA PHE A 498 15.35 -26.64 5.25
C PHE A 498 16.66 -26.53 6.04
N GLU A 499 17.80 -26.80 5.41
CA GLU A 499 19.12 -26.66 6.05
C GLU A 499 19.37 -25.23 6.60
N LYS A 500 18.99 -24.19 5.84
CA LYS A 500 19.13 -22.79 6.27
C LYS A 500 18.14 -22.40 7.37
N VAL A 501 16.93 -22.95 7.34
CA VAL A 501 15.94 -22.76 8.41
C VAL A 501 16.45 -23.39 9.72
N SER A 502 17.01 -24.60 9.68
CA SER A 502 17.60 -25.22 10.86
C SER A 502 18.75 -24.39 11.44
N GLN A 503 19.61 -23.81 10.59
CA GLN A 503 20.68 -22.89 11.02
C GLN A 503 20.14 -21.62 11.68
N ALA A 504 19.05 -21.05 11.16
CA ALA A 504 18.41 -19.89 11.76
C ALA A 504 17.80 -20.24 13.13
N MET A 505 17.16 -21.40 13.26
CA MET A 505 16.58 -21.89 14.51
C MET A 505 17.65 -22.14 15.59
N GLU A 506 18.81 -22.71 15.24
CA GLU A 506 19.91 -22.88 16.19
C GLU A 506 20.48 -21.53 16.68
N LYS A 507 20.50 -20.49 15.83
CA LYS A 507 20.86 -19.13 16.25
C LYS A 507 19.83 -18.54 17.22
N ILE A 508 18.54 -18.71 16.96
CA ILE A 508 17.45 -18.28 17.88
C ILE A 508 17.61 -18.96 19.24
N LYS A 509 17.87 -20.27 19.23
CA LYS A 509 18.11 -21.05 20.45
C LYS A 509 19.31 -20.55 21.24
N LYS A 510 20.41 -20.16 20.57
CA LYS A 510 21.58 -19.55 21.21
C LYS A 510 21.25 -18.19 21.85
N LEU A 511 20.50 -17.33 21.17
CA LEU A 511 20.08 -16.03 21.70
C LEU A 511 19.16 -16.17 22.92
N GLY A 512 18.25 -17.15 22.90
CA GLY A 512 17.44 -17.50 24.06
C GLY A 512 18.30 -17.95 25.24
N LYS A 513 19.33 -18.77 25.00
CA LYS A 513 20.29 -19.20 26.02
C LYS A 513 21.03 -18.01 26.65
N GLU A 514 21.55 -17.09 25.83
CA GLU A 514 22.27 -15.90 26.29
C GLU A 514 21.36 -14.95 27.11
N LEU A 515 20.09 -14.79 26.72
CA LEU A 515 19.09 -14.03 27.49
C LEU A 515 18.87 -14.60 28.89
N PHE A 516 18.70 -15.93 28.99
CA PHE A 516 18.54 -16.60 30.28
C PHE A 516 19.83 -16.54 31.10
N GLU A 517 20.99 -16.75 30.49
CA GLU A 517 22.30 -16.58 31.14
C GLU A 517 22.44 -15.17 31.77
N GLY A 518 22.09 -14.11 31.04
CA GLY A 518 22.11 -12.74 31.56
C GLY A 518 21.08 -12.47 32.68
N LEU A 519 19.85 -13.00 32.54
CA LEU A 519 18.82 -12.90 33.58
C LEU A 519 19.26 -13.58 34.88
N PHE A 520 19.80 -14.79 34.80
CA PHE A 520 20.23 -15.53 35.98
C PHE A 520 21.50 -14.95 36.61
N GLN A 521 22.43 -14.39 35.82
CA GLN A 521 23.52 -13.58 36.35
C GLN A 521 23.01 -12.35 37.12
N PHE A 522 22.03 -11.64 36.56
CA PHE A 522 21.39 -10.50 37.23
C PHE A 522 20.72 -10.90 38.55
N LEU A 523 20.14 -12.10 38.62
CA LEU A 523 19.50 -12.65 39.81
C LEU A 523 20.48 -13.34 40.78
N GLY A 524 21.79 -13.37 40.48
CA GLY A 524 22.80 -14.00 41.33
C GLY A 524 22.75 -15.54 41.36
N ILE A 525 22.15 -16.17 40.36
CA ILE A 525 21.96 -17.62 40.27
C ILE A 525 23.01 -18.22 39.32
N THR A 526 23.84 -19.14 39.84
CA THR A 526 24.84 -19.86 39.04
C THR A 526 24.17 -20.98 38.25
N ILE A 527 24.20 -20.90 36.91
CA ILE A 527 23.64 -21.92 36.03
C ILE A 527 24.62 -23.08 35.86
N THR A 528 24.18 -24.31 36.11
CA THR A 528 24.95 -25.54 35.81
C THR A 528 24.58 -26.19 34.48
N LYS A 529 23.33 -26.03 34.00
CA LYS A 529 22.88 -26.51 32.68
C LYS A 529 21.59 -25.81 32.23
N VAL A 530 21.50 -25.43 30.95
CA VAL A 530 20.24 -25.01 30.30
C VAL A 530 19.83 -26.07 29.28
N GLN A 531 18.63 -26.63 29.40
CA GLN A 531 18.02 -27.49 28.40
C GLN A 531 16.84 -26.77 27.74
N THR A 532 16.88 -26.68 26.41
CA THR A 532 15.79 -26.14 25.59
C THR A 532 15.18 -27.27 24.77
N THR A 533 13.89 -27.54 24.93
CA THR A 533 13.12 -28.45 24.09
C THR A 533 12.34 -27.66 23.04
N LEU A 534 12.39 -28.09 21.78
CA LEU A 534 11.56 -27.53 20.71
C LEU A 534 10.15 -28.15 20.78
N PRO A 535 9.08 -27.38 20.52
CA PRO A 535 7.73 -27.90 20.33
C PRO A 535 7.71 -29.01 19.27
N SER A 536 6.88 -30.04 19.46
CA SER A 536 6.79 -31.19 18.55
C SER A 536 6.37 -30.79 17.13
N GLU A 537 5.62 -29.69 16.97
CA GLU A 537 5.24 -29.15 15.65
C GLU A 537 6.42 -28.54 14.88
N LEU A 538 7.55 -28.28 15.56
CA LEU A 538 8.78 -27.72 14.99
C LEU A 538 9.91 -28.75 14.88
N ALA A 539 9.71 -29.97 15.42
CA ALA A 539 10.72 -31.03 15.41
C ALA A 539 11.12 -31.45 13.98
N ASP A 540 10.16 -31.44 13.05
CA ASP A 540 10.38 -31.78 11.64
C ASP A 540 11.29 -30.79 10.90
N PHE A 541 11.50 -29.58 11.43
CA PHE A 541 12.39 -28.56 10.84
C PHE A 541 13.83 -28.65 11.32
N VAL A 542 14.09 -29.39 12.41
CA VAL A 542 15.38 -29.41 13.11
C VAL A 542 15.98 -30.81 13.15
N ASN A 543 15.14 -31.84 13.14
CA ASN A 543 15.57 -33.24 13.22
C ASN A 543 15.34 -33.97 11.90
N LYS A 544 16.16 -33.65 10.89
CA LYS A 544 16.58 -34.58 9.83
C LYS A 544 17.75 -34.05 9.02
#